data_AF-A0A7S3FMQ9-F1
#
_entry.id   AF-A0A7S3FMQ9-F1
#
_cell.length_a   1.000
_cell.length_b   1.000
_cell.length_c   1.000
_cell.angle_alpha   90.00
_cell.angle_beta   90.00
_cell.angle_gamma   90.00
#
_symmetry.space_group_name_H-M   'P 1'
#
loop_
_entity.id
_entity.type
_entity.pdbx_description
1 polymer ?
#
loop_
_entity_poly.entity_id
_entity_poly.type
_entity_poly.pdbx_seq_one_letter_code
_entity_poly.pdbx_strand_id
1 'polypeptide(L)'
;MGAESGLAERLLALGDARDEDEVDREQRRLEVAKDASDLVLQGRLSLLHLVAMKQTKHLLTSDSKLARTEGTLLLAEVVKGTLTVLTKHEVDHVLAFFCERLKDWHTLRATLSGCRALLGNTEG
;
A
#
# COMPACT_ATOMS: atom_id res chain seq x y z
N MET A 1 18.96 -3.28 11.13
CA MET A 1 19.16 -2.56 9.86
C MET A 1 18.88 -3.38 8.58
N GLY A 2 18.54 -4.69 8.62
CA GLY A 2 18.42 -5.50 7.38
C GLY A 2 17.04 -5.55 6.69
N ALA A 3 15.93 -5.56 7.43
CA ALA A 3 14.60 -5.84 6.84
C ALA A 3 13.97 -4.66 6.10
N GLU A 4 14.14 -3.43 6.60
CA GLU A 4 13.60 -2.22 5.98
C GLU A 4 14.33 -1.87 4.67
N SER A 5 15.64 -2.19 4.58
CA SER A 5 16.42 -2.00 3.35
C SER A 5 15.93 -2.94 2.24
N GLY A 6 15.62 -4.20 2.58
CA GLY A 6 15.05 -5.15 1.63
C GLY A 6 13.65 -4.72 1.16
N LEU A 7 12.80 -4.25 2.07
CA LEU A 7 11.47 -3.73 1.72
C LEU A 7 11.56 -2.52 0.77
N ALA A 8 12.49 -1.59 1.03
CA ALA A 8 12.68 -0.41 0.20
C ALA A 8 13.03 -0.75 -1.26
N GLU A 9 13.93 -1.71 -1.48
CA GLU A 9 14.28 -2.16 -2.84
C GLU A 9 13.09 -2.79 -3.56
N ARG A 10 12.33 -3.66 -2.87
CA ARG A 10 11.14 -4.31 -3.45
C ARG A 10 10.04 -3.29 -3.79
N LEU A 11 9.87 -2.24 -2.97
CA LEU A 11 8.93 -1.15 -3.25
C LEU A 11 9.30 -0.39 -4.54
N LEU A 12 10.58 -0.14 -4.80
CA LEU A 12 11.00 0.51 -6.03
C LEU A 12 10.70 -0.35 -7.26
N ALA A 13 10.95 -1.66 -7.17
CA ALA A 13 10.72 -2.60 -8.26
C ALA A 13 9.24 -2.68 -8.72
N LEU A 14 8.28 -2.33 -7.87
CA LEU A 14 6.86 -2.28 -8.26
C LEU A 14 6.56 -1.17 -9.28
N GLY A 15 7.35 -0.09 -9.30
CA GLY A 15 7.14 1.05 -10.21
C GLY A 15 7.68 0.82 -11.63
N ASP A 16 8.59 -0.15 -11.77
CA ASP A 16 9.36 -0.40 -13.00
C ASP A 16 8.84 -1.59 -13.82
N ALA A 17 7.82 -2.30 -13.33
CA ALA A 17 7.26 -3.52 -13.92
C ALA A 17 6.37 -3.26 -15.17
N ARG A 18 6.84 -2.45 -16.13
CA ARG A 18 6.04 -2.03 -17.30
C ARG A 18 5.79 -3.17 -18.32
N ASP A 19 6.67 -4.16 -18.34
CA ASP A 19 6.65 -5.27 -19.31
C ASP A 19 6.23 -6.61 -18.67
N GLU A 20 5.80 -6.61 -17.41
CA GLU A 20 5.36 -7.82 -16.70
C GLU A 20 3.86 -8.07 -16.91
N ASP A 21 3.49 -9.34 -17.03
CA ASP A 21 2.09 -9.77 -17.07
C ASP A 21 1.38 -9.38 -15.76
N GLU A 22 0.07 -9.12 -15.85
CA GLU A 22 -0.73 -8.68 -14.70
C GLU A 22 -0.67 -9.64 -13.50
N VAL A 23 -0.61 -10.94 -13.77
CA VAL A 23 -0.50 -11.99 -12.74
C VAL A 23 0.83 -11.89 -11.99
N ASP A 24 1.94 -11.71 -12.69
CA ASP A 24 3.27 -11.62 -12.07
C ASP A 24 3.40 -10.34 -11.23
N ARG A 25 2.84 -9.24 -11.71
CA ARG A 25 2.80 -7.96 -10.97
C ARG A 25 1.96 -8.07 -9.72
N GLU A 26 0.78 -8.68 -9.81
CA GLU A 26 -0.08 -8.93 -8.66
C GLU A 26 0.63 -9.80 -7.62
N GLN A 27 1.23 -10.91 -8.05
CA GLN A 27 1.95 -11.81 -7.15
C GLN A 27 3.10 -11.08 -6.44
N ARG A 28 3.90 -10.29 -7.17
CA ARG A 28 4.97 -9.49 -6.59
C ARG A 28 4.43 -8.46 -5.59
N ARG A 29 3.37 -7.75 -5.93
CA ARG A 29 2.72 -6.78 -5.03
C ARG A 29 2.26 -7.45 -3.75
N LEU A 30 1.64 -8.63 -3.83
CA LEU A 30 1.16 -9.38 -2.68
C LEU A 30 2.32 -9.82 -1.77
N GLU A 31 3.46 -10.23 -2.33
CA GLU A 31 4.64 -10.56 -1.53
C GLU A 31 5.21 -9.34 -0.80
N VAL A 32 5.29 -8.20 -1.46
CA VAL A 32 5.74 -6.95 -0.82
C VAL A 32 4.75 -6.50 0.25
N ALA A 33 3.44 -6.62 -0.02
CA ALA A 33 2.40 -6.31 0.95
C ALA A 33 2.49 -7.23 2.18
N LYS A 34 2.76 -8.52 1.98
CA LYS A 34 2.94 -9.48 3.07
C LYS A 34 4.13 -9.12 3.94
N ASP A 35 5.29 -8.87 3.34
CA ASP A 35 6.49 -8.47 4.08
C ASP A 35 6.27 -7.19 4.90
N ALA A 36 5.63 -6.18 4.29
CA ALA A 36 5.29 -4.95 4.97
C ALA A 36 4.28 -5.18 6.11
N SER A 37 3.27 -6.03 5.90
CA SER A 37 2.30 -6.40 6.93
C SER A 37 2.96 -7.12 8.10
N ASP A 38 3.85 -8.08 7.83
CA ASP A 38 4.59 -8.82 8.86
C ASP A 38 5.44 -7.88 9.71
N LEU A 39 6.10 -6.89 9.09
CA LEU A 39 6.84 -5.86 9.81
C LEU A 39 5.93 -4.98 10.67
N VAL A 40 4.73 -4.67 10.20
CA VAL A 40 3.74 -3.91 10.97
C VAL A 40 3.21 -4.72 12.15
N LEU A 41 2.85 -5.98 11.93
CA LEU A 41 2.38 -6.90 12.98
C LEU A 41 3.45 -7.14 14.04
N GLN A 42 4.72 -7.13 13.67
CA GLN A 42 5.85 -7.24 14.60
C GLN A 42 6.17 -5.92 15.32
N GLY A 43 5.46 -4.82 15.04
CA GLY A 43 5.73 -3.49 15.59
C GLY A 43 7.05 -2.88 15.12
N ARG A 44 7.64 -3.42 14.04
CA ARG A 44 8.94 -3.00 13.48
C ARG A 44 8.80 -1.92 12.42
N LEU A 45 7.59 -1.73 11.88
CA LEU A 45 7.24 -0.70 10.91
C LEU A 45 5.86 -0.18 11.28
N SER A 46 5.64 1.13 11.30
CA SER A 46 4.28 1.66 11.40
C SER A 46 3.73 1.93 10.01
N LEU A 47 2.39 1.87 9.83
CA LEU A 47 1.77 2.25 8.56
C LEU A 47 2.16 3.68 8.15
N LEU A 48 2.24 4.60 9.12
CA LEU A 48 2.70 5.96 8.86
C LEU A 48 4.13 6.00 8.33
N HIS A 49 5.04 5.20 8.91
CA HIS A 49 6.41 5.11 8.44
C HIS A 49 6.46 4.52 7.02
N LEU A 50 5.76 3.40 6.76
CA LEU A 50 5.68 2.77 5.43
C LEU A 50 5.26 3.78 4.36
N VAL A 51 4.24 4.57 4.67
CA VAL A 51 3.68 5.58 3.79
C VAL A 51 4.61 6.78 3.60
N ALA A 52 5.40 7.13 4.62
CA ALA A 52 6.40 8.18 4.57
C ALA A 52 7.70 7.76 3.85
N MET A 53 7.93 6.46 3.62
CA MET A 53 9.09 5.97 2.88
C MET A 53 9.16 6.61 1.49
N LYS A 54 10.36 6.99 1.08
CA LYS A 54 10.61 7.64 -0.22
C LYS A 54 10.08 6.79 -1.39
N GLN A 55 10.21 5.47 -1.27
CA GLN A 55 9.86 4.48 -2.28
C GLN A 55 8.35 4.37 -2.42
N THR A 56 7.62 4.21 -1.31
CA THR A 56 6.15 4.24 -1.29
C THR A 56 5.62 5.56 -1.83
N LYS A 57 6.19 6.69 -1.39
CA LYS A 57 5.82 8.02 -1.90
C LYS A 57 6.04 8.12 -3.41
N HIS A 58 7.15 7.60 -3.92
CA HIS A 58 7.43 7.61 -5.36
C HIS A 58 6.38 6.84 -6.15
N LEU A 59 5.96 5.64 -5.69
CA LEU A 59 4.87 4.90 -6.32
C LEU A 59 3.58 5.73 -6.38
N LEU A 60 3.18 6.29 -5.24
CA LEU A 60 1.91 7.02 -5.11
C LEU A 60 1.87 8.34 -5.89
N THR A 61 3.01 8.98 -6.13
CA THR A 61 3.10 10.27 -6.83
C THR A 61 3.79 10.18 -8.20
N SER A 62 4.01 8.97 -8.72
CA SER A 62 4.62 8.78 -10.03
C SER A 62 3.71 9.30 -11.14
N ASP A 63 4.28 9.81 -12.24
CA ASP A 63 3.51 10.17 -13.44
C ASP A 63 2.89 8.93 -14.11
N SER A 64 3.48 7.76 -13.88
CA SER A 64 2.96 6.47 -14.36
C SER A 64 1.66 6.12 -13.63
N LYS A 65 0.54 6.06 -14.37
CA LYS A 65 -0.74 5.56 -13.85
C LYS A 65 -0.59 4.16 -13.24
N LEU A 66 0.21 3.29 -13.88
CA LEU A 66 0.48 1.95 -13.39
C LEU A 66 1.14 1.98 -12.02
N ALA A 67 2.23 2.76 -11.86
CA ALA A 67 2.94 2.83 -10.58
C ALA A 67 2.05 3.37 -9.44
N ARG A 68 1.18 4.36 -9.74
CA ARG A 68 0.20 4.85 -8.77
C ARG A 68 -0.82 3.78 -8.38
N THR A 69 -1.32 3.01 -9.34
CA THR A 69 -2.21 1.88 -9.09
C THR A 69 -1.53 0.84 -8.20
N GLU A 70 -0.31 0.43 -8.53
CA GLU A 70 0.44 -0.56 -7.74
C GLU A 70 0.69 -0.08 -6.31
N GLY A 71 1.12 1.17 -6.13
CA GLY A 71 1.30 1.76 -4.79
C GLY A 71 0.00 1.83 -3.98
N THR A 72 -1.12 2.12 -4.64
CA THR A 72 -2.44 2.17 -3.98
C THR A 72 -2.89 0.78 -3.55
N LEU A 73 -2.83 -0.20 -4.46
CA LEU A 73 -3.20 -1.58 -4.18
C LEU A 73 -2.31 -2.19 -3.10
N LEU A 74 -1.00 -1.91 -3.14
CA LEU A 74 -0.05 -2.36 -2.12
C LEU A 74 -0.52 -1.91 -0.73
N LEU A 75 -0.83 -0.63 -0.55
CA LEU A 75 -1.25 -0.14 0.76
C LEU A 75 -2.61 -0.70 1.18
N ALA A 76 -3.53 -0.91 0.25
CA ALA A 76 -4.79 -1.59 0.55
C ALA A 76 -4.55 -3.01 1.08
N GLU A 77 -3.64 -3.77 0.47
CA GLU A 77 -3.28 -5.12 0.91
C GLU A 77 -2.55 -5.11 2.26
N VAL A 78 -1.68 -4.12 2.53
CA VAL A 78 -1.04 -3.98 3.84
C VAL A 78 -2.06 -3.66 4.94
N VAL A 79 -2.99 -2.73 4.67
CA VAL A 79 -4.06 -2.41 5.61
C VAL A 79 -4.89 -3.66 5.89
N LYS A 80 -5.29 -4.40 4.84
CA LYS A 80 -6.02 -5.67 4.96
C LYS A 80 -5.27 -6.69 5.82
N GLY A 81 -3.98 -6.87 5.57
CA GLY A 81 -3.11 -7.78 6.33
C GLY A 81 -2.89 -7.38 7.79
N THR A 82 -3.16 -6.13 8.14
CA THR A 82 -2.92 -5.57 9.49
C THR A 82 -4.20 -5.20 10.23
N LEU A 83 -5.38 -5.43 9.64
CA LEU A 83 -6.70 -5.06 10.22
C LEU A 83 -6.88 -5.53 11.67
N THR A 84 -6.33 -6.68 12.03
CA THR A 84 -6.46 -7.28 13.37
C THR A 84 -5.73 -6.50 14.47
N VAL A 85 -4.75 -5.68 14.10
CA VAL A 85 -3.93 -4.90 15.05
C VAL A 85 -4.12 -3.39 14.92
N LEU A 86 -4.84 -2.93 13.89
CA LEU A 86 -5.04 -1.50 13.66
C LEU A 86 -6.03 -0.91 14.67
N THR A 87 -5.55 0.12 15.38
CA THR A 87 -6.44 0.94 16.18
C THR A 87 -7.26 1.86 15.27
N LYS A 88 -8.45 2.26 15.72
CA LYS A 88 -9.30 3.24 15.02
C LYS A 88 -8.53 4.53 14.68
N HIS A 89 -7.67 4.98 15.60
CA HIS A 89 -6.84 6.17 15.42
C HIS A 89 -5.81 6.04 14.28
N GLU A 90 -5.23 4.85 14.10
CA GLU A 90 -4.28 4.58 13.00
C GLU A 90 -5.00 4.51 11.65
N VAL A 91 -6.19 3.90 11.61
CA VAL A 91 -7.04 3.88 10.41
C VAL A 91 -7.43 5.30 10.00
N ASP A 92 -7.89 6.11 10.94
CA ASP A 92 -8.30 7.51 10.68
C ASP A 92 -7.11 8.35 10.17
N HIS A 93 -5.91 8.17 10.72
CA HIS A 93 -4.71 8.88 10.25
C HIS A 93 -4.22 8.40 8.88
N VAL A 94 -4.29 7.10 8.59
CA VAL A 94 -3.93 6.56 7.28
C VAL A 94 -4.92 7.05 6.22
N LEU A 95 -6.22 7.05 6.53
CA LEU A 95 -7.25 7.62 5.67
C LEU A 95 -7.07 9.13 5.46
N ALA A 96 -6.77 9.89 6.52
CA ALA A 96 -6.47 11.31 6.41
C ALA A 96 -5.24 11.55 5.53
N PHE A 97 -4.18 10.75 5.69
CA PHE A 97 -3.00 10.82 4.82
C PHE A 97 -3.35 10.54 3.36
N PHE A 98 -4.15 9.50 3.08
CA PHE A 98 -4.63 9.22 1.74
C PHE A 98 -5.42 10.40 1.17
N CYS A 99 -6.36 10.96 1.93
CA CYS A 99 -7.13 12.14 1.53
C CYS A 99 -6.25 13.37 1.24
N GLU A 100 -5.20 13.61 2.01
CA GLU A 100 -4.29 14.75 1.81
C GLU A 100 -3.36 14.59 0.60
N ARG A 101 -2.90 13.37 0.31
CA ARG A 101 -1.95 13.10 -0.77
C ARG A 101 -2.61 12.78 -2.10
N LEU A 102 -3.83 12.27 -2.07
CA LEU A 102 -4.65 12.06 -3.25
C LEU A 102 -5.41 13.35 -3.59
N LYS A 103 -4.69 14.43 -3.93
CA LYS A 103 -5.29 15.66 -4.49
C LYS A 103 -6.05 15.40 -5.80
N ASP A 104 -5.74 14.29 -6.47
CA ASP A 104 -6.51 13.77 -7.58
C ASP A 104 -7.71 12.95 -7.06
N TRP A 105 -8.90 13.55 -7.17
CA TRP A 105 -10.16 12.96 -6.75
C TRP A 105 -10.42 11.58 -7.37
N HIS A 106 -9.88 11.30 -8.56
CA HIS A 106 -10.02 9.98 -9.20
C HIS A 106 -9.23 8.90 -8.46
N THR A 107 -8.05 9.23 -7.96
CA THR A 107 -7.20 8.31 -7.21
C THR A 107 -7.72 8.13 -5.79
N LEU A 108 -8.24 9.19 -5.16
CA LEU A 108 -8.95 9.10 -3.88
C LEU A 108 -10.19 8.21 -3.99
N ARG A 109 -11.01 8.41 -5.03
CA ARG A 109 -12.20 7.59 -5.28
C ARG A 109 -11.85 6.13 -5.54
N ALA A 110 -10.81 5.85 -6.33
CA ALA A 110 -10.38 4.48 -6.58
C ALA A 110 -9.89 3.78 -5.31
N THR A 111 -9.11 4.49 -4.49
CA THR A 111 -8.61 4.00 -3.19
C THR A 111 -9.78 3.71 -2.25
N LEU A 112 -10.71 4.65 -2.08
CA LEU A 112 -11.89 4.48 -1.23
C LEU A 112 -12.85 3.40 -1.75
N SER A 113 -13.01 3.26 -3.06
CA SER A 113 -13.77 2.16 -3.68
C SER A 113 -13.12 0.80 -3.44
N GLY A 114 -11.78 0.73 -3.51
CA GLY A 114 -11.02 -0.47 -3.15
C GLY A 114 -11.19 -0.84 -1.68
N CYS A 115 -11.01 0.11 -0.76
CA CYS A 115 -11.25 -0.08 0.67
C CYS A 115 -12.69 -0.52 0.95
N ARG A 116 -13.68 0.09 0.29
CA ARG A 116 -15.10 -0.28 0.44
C ARG A 116 -15.40 -1.68 -0.09
N ALA A 117 -14.83 -2.09 -1.22
CA ALA A 117 -15.00 -3.45 -1.75
C ALA A 117 -14.38 -4.50 -0.82
N LEU A 118 -13.25 -4.18 -0.20
CA LEU A 118 -12.58 -5.05 0.76
C LEU A 118 -13.35 -5.18 2.08
N LEU A 119 -13.99 -4.11 2.54
CA LEU A 119 -14.81 -4.10 3.77
C LEU A 119 -16.24 -4.60 3.55
N GLY A 120 -16.76 -4.55 2.32
CA GLY A 120 -18.10 -5.02 1.96
C GLY A 120 -18.18 -6.53 1.69
N ASN A 121 -17.04 -7.21 1.53
CA ASN A 121 -16.96 -8.66 1.37
C ASN A 121 -16.79 -9.41 2.71
N THR A 122 -16.98 -8.73 3.84
CA THR A 122 -16.92 -9.33 5.19
C THR A 122 -18.30 -9.77 5.72
N GLU A 123 -19.32 -9.79 4.86
CA GLU A 123 -20.59 -10.47 5.13
C GLU A 123 -20.73 -11.64 4.14
N GLY A 124 -20.28 -12.82 4.58
CA GLY A 124 -20.34 -14.09 3.85
C GLY A 124 -19.82 -15.22 4.70
#